data_AF-A0AAJ8BRA4-F1
#
_entry.id   AF-A0AAJ8BRA4-F1
#
_cell.length_a   1.000
_cell.length_b   1.000
_cell.length_c   1.000
_cell.angle_alpha   90.00
_cell.angle_beta   90.00
_cell.angle_gamma   90.00
#
_symmetry.space_group_name_H-M   'P 1'
#
loop_
_entity.id
_entity.type
_entity.pdbx_description
1 polymer ?
#
loop_
_entity_poly.entity_id
_entity_poly.type
_entity_poly.pdbx_seq_one_letter_code
_entity_poly.pdbx_strand_id
1 'polypeptide(L)'
;EALGRSEFVLDEWKRQYSNEDTRPVALPWFWQNYKPEEYSLWSVNYKYNNELKLTFMANNLIGGFHARLEASRKYLFGAQAVYGANYDCVIQGVFLVRGQDSQPAFEVGPDWESYEFRKLDHTNPEDRKLIEDQWAWDVPVVIDGKEYPFADGHVFK
;
A
#
# COMPACT_ATOMS: atom_id res chain seq x y z
N GLU A 1 2.97 -22.54 -10.13
CA GLU A 1 2.42 -21.40 -9.36
C GLU A 1 1.20 -21.92 -8.60
N ALA A 2 1.18 -21.83 -7.27
CA ALA A 2 0.19 -22.53 -6.44
C ALA A 2 -1.24 -21.95 -6.56
N LEU A 3 -1.36 -20.68 -6.95
CA LEU A 3 -2.62 -19.92 -6.93
C LEU A 3 -3.38 -19.90 -8.27
N GLY A 4 -2.94 -20.69 -9.26
CA GLY A 4 -3.59 -20.76 -10.57
C GLY A 4 -3.61 -19.42 -11.34
N ARG A 5 -4.28 -19.42 -12.50
CA ARG A 5 -4.48 -18.20 -13.30
C ARG A 5 -5.53 -17.31 -12.64
N SER A 6 -5.24 -16.02 -12.58
CA SER A 6 -6.14 -14.99 -12.05
C SER A 6 -7.15 -14.50 -13.10
N GLU A 7 -8.40 -14.30 -12.70
CA GLU A 7 -9.39 -13.54 -13.47
C GLU A 7 -9.13 -12.03 -13.38
N PHE A 8 -8.75 -11.53 -12.20
CA PHE A 8 -8.33 -10.15 -12.06
C PHE A 8 -6.98 -9.92 -12.75
N VAL A 9 -6.93 -8.96 -13.67
CA VAL A 9 -5.72 -8.64 -14.44
C VAL A 9 -4.97 -7.52 -13.72
N LEU A 10 -3.99 -7.90 -12.88
CA LEU A 10 -3.21 -6.94 -12.08
C LEU A 10 -2.48 -5.89 -12.94
N ASP A 11 -1.94 -6.27 -14.10
CA ASP A 11 -1.26 -5.33 -14.99
C ASP A 11 -2.21 -4.27 -15.56
N GLU A 12 -3.48 -4.63 -15.78
CA GLU A 12 -4.51 -3.69 -16.19
C GLU A 12 -4.83 -2.73 -15.06
N TRP A 13 -4.94 -3.21 -13.81
CA TRP A 13 -5.09 -2.33 -12.65
C TRP A 13 -3.94 -1.31 -12.55
N LYS A 14 -2.69 -1.78 -12.66
CA LYS A 14 -1.50 -0.91 -12.63
C LYS A 14 -1.54 0.16 -13.74
N ARG A 15 -2.04 -0.21 -14.92
CA ARG A 15 -2.21 0.72 -16.05
C ARG A 15 -3.28 1.77 -15.76
N GLN A 16 -4.45 1.36 -15.29
CA GLN A 16 -5.56 2.25 -14.92
C GLN A 16 -5.11 3.25 -13.84
N TYR A 17 -4.48 2.75 -12.77
CA TYR A 17 -3.97 3.60 -11.70
C TYR A 17 -2.91 4.61 -12.15
N SER A 18 -2.11 4.27 -13.18
CA SER A 18 -1.02 5.14 -13.65
C SER A 18 -1.48 6.22 -14.64
N ASN A 19 -2.55 5.95 -15.39
CA ASN A 19 -2.92 6.76 -16.54
C ASN A 19 -4.18 7.60 -16.29
N GLU A 20 -4.98 7.26 -15.29
CA GLU A 20 -6.28 7.86 -15.03
C GLU A 20 -6.30 8.58 -13.68
N ASP A 21 -7.22 9.53 -13.53
CA ASP A 21 -7.44 10.21 -12.25
C ASP A 21 -7.88 9.21 -11.17
N THR A 22 -7.14 9.16 -10.06
CA THR A 22 -7.25 8.08 -9.07
C THR A 22 -8.66 8.00 -8.47
N ARG A 23 -9.18 9.12 -7.96
CA ARG A 23 -10.49 9.20 -7.30
C ARG A 23 -11.68 8.93 -8.25
N PRO A 24 -11.84 9.67 -9.36
CA PRO A 24 -13.04 9.56 -10.20
C PRO A 24 -13.01 8.40 -11.21
N VAL A 25 -11.85 7.82 -11.54
CA VAL A 25 -11.73 6.81 -12.60
C VAL A 25 -11.08 5.52 -12.09
N ALA A 26 -9.84 5.58 -11.60
CA ALA A 26 -9.09 4.37 -11.28
C ALA A 26 -9.72 3.58 -10.13
N LEU A 27 -10.09 4.23 -9.02
CA LEU A 27 -10.71 3.57 -7.88
C LEU A 27 -12.08 2.94 -8.23
N PRO A 28 -13.00 3.63 -8.93
CA PRO A 28 -14.21 2.99 -9.44
C PRO A 28 -13.94 1.77 -10.32
N TRP A 29 -12.94 1.85 -11.22
CA TRP A 29 -12.53 0.71 -12.03
C TRP A 29 -12.03 -0.45 -11.15
N PHE A 30 -11.19 -0.17 -10.15
CA PHE A 30 -10.69 -1.17 -9.22
C PHE A 30 -11.85 -1.90 -8.54
N TRP A 31 -12.79 -1.17 -7.95
CA TRP A 31 -13.90 -1.77 -7.22
C TRP A 31 -14.86 -2.58 -8.10
N GLN A 32 -15.02 -2.22 -9.37
CA GLN A 32 -15.82 -3.00 -10.32
C GLN A 32 -15.15 -4.31 -10.72
N ASN A 33 -13.82 -4.36 -10.70
CA ASN A 33 -13.04 -5.50 -11.18
C ASN A 33 -12.43 -6.34 -10.05
N TYR A 34 -12.33 -5.81 -8.83
CA TYR A 34 -11.69 -6.45 -7.69
C TYR A 34 -12.34 -7.81 -7.38
N LYS A 35 -11.49 -8.83 -7.23
CA LYS A 35 -11.85 -10.21 -6.95
C LYS A 35 -11.35 -10.59 -5.55
N PRO A 36 -12.14 -10.43 -4.48
CA PRO A 36 -11.70 -10.63 -3.09
C PRO A 36 -11.31 -12.08 -2.76
N GLU A 37 -11.82 -13.05 -3.52
CA GLU A 37 -11.42 -14.46 -3.45
C GLU A 37 -10.00 -14.70 -4.00
N GLU A 38 -9.58 -13.85 -4.94
CA GLU A 38 -8.32 -13.95 -5.66
C GLU A 38 -7.22 -13.07 -5.08
N TYR A 39 -7.57 -11.90 -4.55
CA TYR A 39 -6.66 -10.92 -4.00
C TYR A 39 -7.15 -10.42 -2.65
N SER A 40 -6.21 -10.14 -1.76
CA SER A 40 -6.48 -9.52 -0.47
C SER A 40 -5.84 -8.15 -0.36
N LEU A 41 -6.37 -7.32 0.52
CA LEU A 41 -5.92 -5.95 0.78
C LEU A 41 -5.29 -5.89 2.16
N TRP A 42 -4.16 -5.21 2.27
CA TRP A 42 -3.36 -5.17 3.49
C TRP A 42 -2.86 -3.77 3.76
N SER A 43 -3.09 -3.27 4.97
CA SER A 43 -2.33 -2.13 5.49
C SER A 43 -0.93 -2.62 5.87
N VAL A 44 0.09 -1.87 5.44
CA VAL A 44 1.51 -2.17 5.64
C VAL A 44 2.18 -0.92 6.21
N ASN A 45 2.21 -0.85 7.54
CA ASN A 45 2.66 0.33 8.29
C ASN A 45 4.00 0.06 8.96
N TYR A 46 4.89 1.05 9.00
CA TYR A 46 6.19 0.89 9.66
C TYR A 46 6.04 0.89 11.19
N LYS A 47 6.70 -0.06 11.86
CA LYS A 47 6.59 -0.25 13.33
C LYS A 47 7.35 0.80 14.13
N TYR A 48 8.47 1.30 13.60
CA TYR A 48 9.43 2.11 14.36
C TYR A 48 9.37 3.59 13.97
N ASN A 49 8.16 4.15 13.87
CA ASN A 49 7.96 5.55 13.46
C ASN A 49 8.72 6.55 14.35
N ASN A 50 8.92 6.22 15.63
CA ASN A 50 9.72 7.00 16.59
C ASN A 50 11.21 7.10 16.24
N GLU A 51 11.71 6.26 15.32
CA GLU A 51 13.10 6.30 14.83
C GLU A 51 13.26 7.14 13.56
N LEU A 52 12.15 7.52 12.91
CA LEU A 52 12.16 8.33 11.70
C LEU A 52 12.57 9.78 12.02
N LYS A 53 13.51 10.33 11.23
CA LYS A 53 14.09 11.66 11.46
C LYS A 53 13.78 12.66 10.37
N LEU A 54 14.09 12.34 9.12
CA LEU A 54 13.88 13.28 8.01
C LEU A 54 12.92 12.63 7.04
N THR A 55 11.92 13.37 6.54
CA THR A 55 10.87 12.79 5.68
C THR A 55 11.45 12.18 4.41
N PHE A 56 12.50 12.76 3.82
CA PHE A 56 13.19 12.17 2.68
C PHE A 56 13.93 10.86 3.02
N MET A 57 14.45 10.73 4.26
CA MET A 57 15.07 9.47 4.70
C MET A 57 14.00 8.39 4.93
N ALA A 58 12.85 8.77 5.49
CA ALA A 58 11.70 7.89 5.60
C ALA A 58 11.21 7.44 4.21
N ASN A 59 11.18 8.36 3.23
CA ASN A 59 10.80 8.00 1.86
C ASN A 59 11.82 7.05 1.22
N ASN A 60 13.12 7.25 1.47
CA ASN A 60 14.16 6.31 1.02
C ASN A 60 14.00 4.90 1.62
N LEU A 61 13.47 4.76 2.84
CA LEU A 61 13.16 3.45 3.41
C LEU A 61 12.07 2.74 2.62
N ILE A 62 11.02 3.46 2.22
CA ILE A 62 9.95 2.94 1.35
C ILE A 62 10.55 2.48 0.02
N GLY A 63 11.36 3.33 -0.64
CA GLY A 63 12.00 2.98 -1.90
C GLY A 63 12.91 1.75 -1.81
N GLY A 64 13.68 1.65 -0.72
CA GLY A 64 14.52 0.47 -0.44
C GLY A 64 13.70 -0.80 -0.23
N PHE A 65 12.58 -0.71 0.51
CA PHE A 65 11.68 -1.83 0.73
C PHE A 65 11.05 -2.30 -0.59
N HIS A 66 10.51 -1.37 -1.38
CA HIS A 66 9.97 -1.65 -2.71
C HIS A 66 10.98 -2.35 -3.62
N ALA A 67 12.24 -1.90 -3.66
CA ALA A 67 13.28 -2.53 -4.46
C ALA A 67 13.53 -4.01 -4.07
N ARG A 68 13.37 -4.35 -2.79
CA ARG A 68 13.48 -5.73 -2.29
C ARG A 68 12.25 -6.58 -2.62
N LEU A 69 11.10 -5.95 -2.87
CA LEU A 69 9.85 -6.63 -3.28
C LEU A 69 9.76 -6.91 -4.79
N GLU A 70 10.76 -6.54 -5.60
CA GLU A 70 10.69 -6.71 -7.07
C GLU A 70 10.46 -8.16 -7.51
N ALA A 71 10.96 -9.15 -6.77
CA ALA A 71 10.67 -10.56 -7.04
C ALA A 71 9.17 -10.92 -6.95
N SER A 72 8.41 -10.13 -6.18
CA SER A 72 6.97 -10.27 -5.97
C SER A 72 6.14 -9.30 -6.83
N ARG A 73 6.75 -8.55 -7.76
CA ARG A 73 6.08 -7.52 -8.57
C ARG A 73 4.82 -8.00 -9.28
N LYS A 74 4.82 -9.23 -9.78
CA LYS A 74 3.66 -9.84 -10.47
C LYS A 74 2.48 -10.21 -9.56
N TYR A 75 2.66 -10.14 -8.24
CA TYR A 75 1.66 -10.50 -7.23
C TYR A 75 1.20 -9.31 -6.40
N LEU A 76 1.84 -8.16 -6.56
CA LEU A 76 1.69 -7.01 -5.70
C LEU A 76 1.38 -5.76 -6.53
N PHE A 77 0.49 -4.96 -5.97
CA PHE A 77 0.40 -3.53 -6.20
C PHE A 77 0.29 -2.86 -4.84
N GLY A 78 0.85 -1.68 -4.67
CA GLY A 78 0.61 -0.92 -3.46
C GLY A 78 1.09 0.50 -3.55
N ALA A 79 0.71 1.27 -2.54
CA ALA A 79 1.26 2.58 -2.31
C ALA A 79 1.63 2.72 -0.84
N GLN A 80 2.78 3.34 -0.60
CA GLN A 80 3.26 3.73 0.72
C GLN A 80 3.68 5.18 0.68
N ALA A 81 3.38 5.89 1.75
CA ALA A 81 3.67 7.30 1.89
C ALA A 81 4.22 7.62 3.28
N VAL A 82 5.03 8.66 3.31
CA VAL A 82 5.45 9.37 4.50
C VAL A 82 4.42 10.46 4.79
N TYR A 83 3.91 10.48 6.00
CA TYR A 83 3.05 11.54 6.50
C TYR A 83 3.72 12.25 7.68
N GLY A 84 3.55 13.56 7.80
CA GLY A 84 4.12 14.37 8.87
C GLY A 84 5.24 15.31 8.43
N ALA A 85 6.13 15.59 9.36
CA ALA A 85 7.27 16.48 9.17
C ALA A 85 8.57 15.85 9.69
N ASN A 86 9.70 16.53 9.49
CA ASN A 86 10.96 16.09 10.06
C ASN A 86 10.83 15.92 11.59
N TYR A 87 11.35 14.80 12.09
CA TYR A 87 11.37 14.32 13.47
C TYR A 87 10.01 13.94 14.03
N ASP A 88 8.98 13.93 13.20
CA ASP A 88 7.60 13.63 13.56
C ASP A 88 6.84 13.21 12.30
N CYS A 89 7.23 12.05 11.79
CA CYS A 89 6.61 11.46 10.61
C CYS A 89 6.38 9.96 10.81
N VAL A 90 5.50 9.42 9.97
CA VAL A 90 5.08 8.03 9.97
C VAL A 90 5.13 7.49 8.55
N ILE A 91 5.34 6.18 8.41
CA ILE A 91 5.19 5.48 7.12
C ILE A 91 3.96 4.59 7.19
N GLN A 92 3.02 4.82 6.28
CA GLN A 92 1.82 4.02 6.12
C GLN A 92 1.59 3.68 4.65
N GLY A 93 0.85 2.60 4.40
CA GLY A 93 0.46 2.25 3.05
C GLY A 93 -0.49 1.09 2.97
N VAL A 94 -0.96 0.85 1.75
CA VAL A 94 -1.90 -0.23 1.42
C VAL A 94 -1.41 -0.98 0.20
N PHE A 95 -1.38 -2.31 0.33
CA PHE A 95 -1.05 -3.23 -0.75
C PHE A 95 -2.23 -4.15 -1.10
N LEU A 96 -2.39 -4.37 -2.40
CA LEU A 96 -3.15 -5.43 -3.00
C LEU A 96 -2.21 -6.63 -3.23
N VAL A 97 -2.57 -7.79 -2.70
CA VAL A 97 -1.74 -8.99 -2.69
C VAL A 97 -2.48 -10.16 -3.33
N ARG A 98 -1.85 -10.87 -4.26
CA ARG A 98 -2.40 -12.11 -4.82
C ARG A 98 -2.50 -13.18 -3.74
N GLY A 99 -3.68 -13.76 -3.56
CA GLY A 99 -3.97 -14.75 -2.52
C GLY A 99 -4.47 -14.11 -1.22
N GLN A 100 -4.58 -14.94 -0.18
CA GLN A 100 -5.22 -14.58 1.10
C GLN A 100 -4.25 -14.38 2.25
N ASP A 101 -2.97 -14.69 2.03
CA ASP A 101 -1.86 -14.54 2.96
C ASP A 101 -0.84 -13.57 2.34
N SER A 102 -0.49 -12.51 3.07
CA SER A 102 0.48 -11.52 2.60
C SER A 102 1.91 -12.04 2.67
N GLN A 103 2.24 -12.89 3.64
CA GLN A 103 3.62 -13.19 4.00
C GLN A 103 4.48 -13.65 2.81
N PRO A 104 4.04 -14.59 1.95
CA PRO A 104 4.86 -15.07 0.83
C PRO A 104 5.24 -13.96 -0.17
N ALA A 105 4.45 -12.88 -0.25
CA ALA A 105 4.73 -11.78 -1.14
C ALA A 105 5.78 -10.80 -0.57
N PHE A 106 5.92 -10.73 0.76
CA PHE A 106 6.80 -9.77 1.43
C PHE A 106 8.09 -10.38 2.01
N GLU A 107 8.11 -11.68 2.35
CA GLU A 107 9.29 -12.35 2.94
C GLU A 107 10.51 -12.43 2.00
N VAL A 108 10.34 -12.07 0.72
CA VAL A 108 11.44 -11.87 -0.24
C VAL A 108 12.35 -10.70 0.16
N GLY A 109 11.86 -9.74 0.94
CA GLY A 109 12.62 -8.61 1.46
C GLY A 109 12.91 -8.78 2.95
N PRO A 110 14.18 -8.87 3.40
CA PRO A 110 14.53 -9.17 4.81
C PRO A 110 14.00 -8.16 5.84
N ASP A 111 13.61 -6.97 5.41
CA ASP A 111 13.10 -5.90 6.25
C ASP A 111 11.57 -5.92 6.43
N TRP A 112 10.85 -6.88 5.83
CA TRP A 112 9.40 -7.00 5.96
C TRP A 112 8.93 -7.06 7.43
N GLU A 113 9.72 -7.65 8.32
CA GLU A 113 9.44 -7.72 9.76
C GLU A 113 9.40 -6.34 10.43
N SER A 114 9.97 -5.31 9.81
CA SER A 114 9.88 -3.92 10.29
C SER A 114 8.52 -3.29 10.06
N TYR A 115 7.63 -3.97 9.33
CA TYR A 115 6.28 -3.52 9.03
C TYR A 115 5.24 -4.38 9.76
N GLU A 116 4.14 -3.75 10.15
CA GLU A 116 2.93 -4.39 10.62
C GLU A 116 1.98 -4.58 9.45
N PHE A 117 1.41 -5.79 9.37
CA PHE A 117 0.48 -6.19 8.32
C PHE A 117 -0.90 -6.42 8.93
N ARG A 118 -1.89 -5.65 8.47
CA ARG A 118 -3.29 -5.82 8.86
C ARG A 118 -4.13 -6.08 7.63
N LYS A 119 -4.77 -7.24 7.56
CA LYS A 119 -5.72 -7.57 6.49
C LYS A 119 -6.92 -6.63 6.60
N LEU A 120 -7.30 -6.05 5.46
CA LEU A 120 -8.39 -5.08 5.36
C LEU A 120 -9.64 -5.76 4.82
N ASP A 121 -10.79 -5.37 5.37
CA ASP A 121 -12.10 -5.81 4.91
C ASP A 121 -12.69 -4.79 3.92
N HIS A 122 -12.71 -5.14 2.64
CA HIS A 122 -13.29 -4.30 1.58
C HIS A 122 -14.78 -3.97 1.76
N THR A 123 -15.51 -4.72 2.60
CA THR A 123 -16.92 -4.46 2.92
C THR A 123 -17.08 -3.51 4.10
N ASN A 124 -16.02 -3.33 4.90
CA ASN A 124 -15.99 -2.35 5.98
C ASN A 124 -15.76 -0.93 5.40
N PRO A 125 -16.63 0.06 5.69
CA PRO A 125 -16.49 1.41 5.15
C PRO A 125 -15.19 2.13 5.56
N GLU A 126 -14.67 1.89 6.77
CA GLU A 126 -13.46 2.53 7.27
C GLU A 126 -12.21 1.97 6.58
N ASP A 127 -12.14 0.65 6.42
CA ASP A 127 -11.05 0.01 5.67
C ASP A 127 -11.10 0.39 4.19
N ARG A 128 -12.30 0.44 3.60
CA ARG A 128 -12.49 0.92 2.23
C ARG A 128 -11.99 2.36 2.06
N LYS A 129 -12.36 3.24 2.99
CA LYS A 129 -11.87 4.62 3.02
C LYS A 129 -10.35 4.66 3.14
N LEU A 130 -9.75 3.87 4.04
CA LEU A 130 -8.29 3.79 4.19
C LEU A 130 -7.60 3.39 2.87
N ILE A 131 -8.13 2.41 2.15
CA ILE A 131 -7.59 1.96 0.85
C ILE A 131 -7.63 3.10 -0.16
N GLU A 132 -8.79 3.73 -0.31
CA GLU A 132 -8.99 4.81 -1.27
C GLU A 132 -8.10 6.03 -0.95
N ASP A 133 -8.00 6.40 0.33
CA ASP A 133 -7.17 7.51 0.80
C ASP A 133 -5.68 7.23 0.58
N GLN A 134 -5.20 6.04 0.97
CA GLN A 134 -3.79 5.65 0.82
C GLN A 134 -3.38 5.44 -0.63
N TRP A 135 -4.31 5.18 -1.54
CA TRP A 135 -4.02 5.11 -2.98
C TRP A 135 -4.19 6.46 -3.67
N ALA A 136 -4.98 7.39 -3.15
CA ALA A 136 -5.16 8.72 -3.73
C ALA A 136 -4.12 9.76 -3.27
N TRP A 137 -3.55 9.59 -2.07
CA TRP A 137 -2.46 10.44 -1.51
C TRP A 137 -2.88 11.91 -1.33
N ASP A 138 -4.18 12.17 -1.27
CA ASP A 138 -4.78 13.51 -1.32
C ASP A 138 -5.34 13.96 0.03
N VAL A 139 -5.14 13.16 1.09
CA VAL A 139 -5.62 13.45 2.45
C VAL A 139 -4.53 13.19 3.49
N PRO A 140 -4.56 13.89 4.63
CA PRO A 140 -3.71 13.55 5.78
C PRO A 140 -4.15 12.23 6.43
N VAL A 141 -3.29 11.67 7.27
CA VAL A 141 -3.66 10.56 8.18
C VAL A 141 -3.82 11.08 9.61
N VAL A 142 -4.70 10.45 10.38
CA VAL A 142 -4.89 10.78 11.80
C VAL A 142 -4.44 9.59 12.64
N ILE A 143 -3.48 9.83 13.53
CA ILE A 143 -2.94 8.82 14.46
C ILE A 143 -3.03 9.41 15.86
N ASP A 144 -3.70 8.70 16.77
CA ASP A 144 -3.91 9.12 18.16
C ASP A 144 -4.48 10.54 18.29
N GLY A 145 -5.39 10.91 17.38
CA GLY A 145 -6.04 12.23 17.34
C GLY A 145 -5.17 13.36 16.77
N LYS A 146 -3.96 13.06 16.31
CA LYS A 146 -3.05 14.01 15.66
C LYS A 146 -3.05 13.81 14.16
N GLU A 147 -3.16 14.92 13.43
CA GLU A 147 -3.12 14.93 11.97
C GLU A 147 -1.68 14.98 11.45
N TYR A 148 -1.38 14.13 10.47
CA TYR A 148 -0.11 14.03 9.78
C TYR A 148 -0.34 14.30 8.28
N PRO A 149 0.07 15.46 7.74
CA PRO A 149 -0.10 15.79 6.34
C PRO A 149 0.77 14.90 5.44
N PHE A 150 0.34 14.64 4.21
CA PHE A 150 1.17 13.94 3.23
C PHE A 150 2.49 14.70 2.99
N ALA A 151 3.61 13.98 2.98
CA ALA A 151 4.93 14.56 2.73
C ALA A 151 5.56 14.05 1.42
N ASP A 152 5.59 12.74 1.22
CA ASP A 152 6.16 12.10 0.02
C ASP A 152 5.72 10.61 -0.03
N GLY A 153 5.95 9.90 -1.14
CA GLY A 153 5.63 8.48 -1.21
C GLY A 153 6.06 7.75 -2.48
N HIS A 154 5.85 6.43 -2.49
CA HIS A 154 6.11 5.57 -3.64
C HIS A 154 4.93 4.65 -3.93
N VAL A 155 4.72 4.41 -5.23
CA VAL A 155 3.83 3.36 -5.72
C VAL A 155 4.68 2.15 -6.09
N PHE A 156 4.33 0.98 -5.57
CA PHE A 156 4.83 -0.30 -6.03
C PHE A 156 3.88 -0.86 -7.08
N LYS A 157 4.30 -0.83 -8.34
CA LYS A 157 3.58 -1.34 -9.51
C LYS A 157 4.59 -1.86 -10.49
#